data_AF-A0A947QNI7-F1
#
_entry.id   AF-A0A947QNI7-F1
#
_cell.length_a   1.000
_cell.length_b   1.000
_cell.length_c   1.000
_cell.angle_alpha   90.00
_cell.angle_beta   90.00
_cell.angle_gamma   90.00
#
_symmetry.space_group_name_H-M   'P 1'
#
loop_
_entity.id
_entity.type
_entity.pdbx_description
1 polymer ?
#
loop_
_entity_poly.entity_id
_entity_poly.type
_entity_poly.pdbx_seq_one_letter_code
_entity_poly.pdbx_strand_id
1 'polypeptide(L)'
;MASLTKRQKQILDYITEYIDENGYSPTFEEIRRHFRLSALSTVHQHIEALAAKGYLSKSEHSARGIEIQENGGMISIQLKGLITAGQPIEAIEIKESIAIPKTKVQNYDKVYALRVRGDSMIEENIFNNDIVLVRHQKTAENGEKVIALLNNNEATLKKYFKEKSQIRLQPANKKYNSILLKNEDEIEIQGIVIDVIKNINDLHLKDHLIEKKIVRAKSLPLNKIILGDAIKELKKIPDESCDIIIADPPYNIGKDFGNNLDKRELHDYVAWCKEWIDESIRVMKSTGTMFIYGFSEILAYLSVEIQINKRWLIWHYTNKNVASLNFWQRSHEAIICVWKNKPIFNRDSIREPYTEGFLNGAAGKVRKGTAGRFSSSGKETIYKAHKGGALPRDVIKIPALAGGAGMNERWFICKTCNEVYEPRELKKHIKHKIIKHPTQKPLNISRKLILSAMPKEGGVVLVPFVGTGSECVAAKELGQSYIGFEVNPTYIKIANKYLENTKHSPKLL
;
A
#
# COMPACT_ATOMS: atom_id res chain seq x y z
N MET A 1 -23.45 -32.15 -22.26
CA MET A 1 -22.00 -32.02 -21.96
C MET A 1 -21.33 -33.35 -22.22
N ALA A 2 -20.12 -33.38 -22.79
CA ALA A 2 -19.37 -34.63 -22.93
C ALA A 2 -18.80 -35.03 -21.56
N SER A 3 -19.20 -36.18 -21.04
CA SER A 3 -18.75 -36.68 -19.75
C SER A 3 -17.24 -36.95 -19.75
N LEU A 4 -16.57 -36.66 -18.62
CA LEU A 4 -15.21 -37.12 -18.40
C LEU A 4 -15.23 -38.62 -18.09
N THR A 5 -14.32 -39.38 -18.69
CA THR A 5 -14.12 -40.77 -18.26
C THR A 5 -13.49 -40.79 -16.87
N LYS A 6 -13.68 -41.87 -16.12
CA LYS A 6 -13.07 -42.06 -14.78
C LYS A 6 -11.56 -41.77 -14.80
N ARG A 7 -10.87 -42.19 -15.87
CA ARG A 7 -9.43 -41.99 -16.03
C ARG A 7 -9.06 -40.54 -16.34
N GLN A 8 -9.84 -39.84 -17.15
CA GLN A 8 -9.64 -38.42 -17.44
C GLN A 8 -9.83 -37.56 -16.19
N LYS A 9 -10.85 -37.87 -15.38
CA LYS A 9 -11.07 -37.19 -14.09
C LYS A 9 -9.88 -37.40 -13.14
N GLN A 10 -9.43 -38.64 -12.97
CA GLN A 10 -8.25 -38.94 -12.14
C GLN A 10 -7.00 -38.17 -12.57
N ILE A 11 -6.76 -38.07 -13.88
CA ILE A 11 -5.61 -37.32 -14.42
C ILE A 11 -5.75 -35.82 -14.18
N LEU A 12 -6.96 -35.27 -14.35
CA LEU A 12 -7.23 -33.85 -14.05
C LEU A 12 -7.02 -33.56 -12.57
N ASP A 13 -7.61 -34.37 -11.68
CA ASP A 13 -7.49 -34.24 -10.23
C ASP A 13 -6.01 -34.28 -9.79
N TYR A 14 -5.22 -35.22 -10.33
CA TYR A 14 -3.78 -35.30 -10.06
C TYR A 14 -3.01 -34.06 -10.54
N ILE A 15 -3.34 -33.50 -11.71
CA ILE A 15 -2.68 -32.28 -12.21
C ILE A 15 -3.01 -31.10 -11.30
N THR A 16 -4.25 -30.99 -10.83
CA THR A 16 -4.69 -29.98 -9.86
C THR A 16 -3.92 -30.12 -8.55
N GLU A 17 -3.95 -31.30 -7.93
CA GLU A 17 -3.22 -31.58 -6.69
C GLU A 17 -1.72 -31.30 -6.82
N TYR A 18 -1.11 -31.71 -7.94
CA TYR A 18 0.31 -31.49 -8.18
C TYR A 18 0.67 -29.99 -8.29
N ILE A 19 -0.17 -29.20 -8.97
CA ILE A 19 0.01 -27.75 -9.09
C ILE A 19 -0.16 -27.09 -7.72
N ASP A 20 -1.17 -27.51 -6.96
CA ASP A 20 -1.45 -26.97 -5.62
C ASP A 20 -0.29 -27.27 -4.64
N GLU A 21 0.30 -28.47 -4.71
CA GLU A 21 1.42 -28.87 -3.84
C GLU A 21 2.78 -28.26 -4.25
N ASN A 22 3.04 -28.12 -5.55
CA ASN A 22 4.39 -27.81 -6.05
C ASN A 22 4.52 -26.40 -6.66
N GLY A 23 3.41 -25.71 -6.92
CA GLY A 23 3.38 -24.39 -7.54
C GLY A 23 3.73 -24.36 -9.02
N TYR A 24 3.78 -25.52 -9.69
CA TYR A 24 4.02 -25.67 -11.13
C TYR A 24 3.40 -26.95 -11.67
N SER A 25 3.11 -27.00 -12.98
CA SER A 25 2.47 -28.17 -13.59
C SER A 25 3.39 -29.40 -13.62
N PRO A 26 2.84 -30.62 -13.47
CA PRO A 26 3.61 -31.84 -13.70
C PRO A 26 4.00 -31.94 -15.18
N THR A 27 5.14 -32.59 -15.42
CA THR A 27 5.58 -33.03 -16.74
C THR A 27 4.80 -34.28 -17.16
N PHE A 28 4.77 -34.58 -18.45
CA PHE A 28 4.10 -35.78 -18.94
C PHE A 28 4.73 -37.07 -18.40
N GLU A 29 6.03 -37.04 -18.10
CA GLU A 29 6.74 -38.18 -17.50
C GLU A 29 6.36 -38.39 -16.03
N GLU A 30 6.15 -37.29 -15.28
CA GLU A 30 5.63 -37.34 -13.90
C GLU A 30 4.20 -37.92 -13.87
N ILE A 31 3.34 -37.53 -14.81
CA ILE A 31 1.98 -38.08 -14.96
C ILE A 31 2.04 -39.57 -15.33
N ARG A 32 2.89 -39.94 -16.30
CA ARG A 32 3.06 -41.33 -16.75
C ARG A 32 3.47 -42.24 -15.58
N ARG A 33 4.45 -41.79 -14.78
CA ARG A 33 4.98 -42.53 -13.64
C ARG A 33 3.94 -42.68 -12.53
N HIS A 34 3.22 -41.61 -12.20
CA HIS A 34 2.18 -41.64 -11.17
C HIS A 34 1.06 -42.65 -11.51
N PHE A 35 0.58 -42.61 -12.76
CA PHE A 35 -0.51 -43.48 -13.21
C PHE A 35 -0.05 -44.86 -13.71
N ARG A 36 1.25 -45.16 -13.63
CA ARG A 36 1.90 -46.39 -14.11
C ARG A 36 1.50 -46.75 -15.55
N LEU A 37 1.50 -45.75 -16.43
CA LEU A 37 1.14 -45.92 -17.83
C LEU A 37 2.32 -46.46 -18.64
N SER A 38 2.04 -47.43 -19.51
CA SER A 38 3.06 -48.12 -20.31
C SER A 38 3.71 -47.23 -21.36
N ALA A 39 3.00 -46.23 -21.88
CA ALA A 39 3.49 -45.34 -22.92
C ALA A 39 3.20 -43.86 -22.63
N LEU A 40 4.13 -42.98 -23.01
CA LEU A 40 3.97 -41.53 -22.89
C LEU A 40 2.85 -41.02 -23.82
N SER A 41 2.63 -41.67 -24.97
CA SER A 41 1.55 -41.36 -25.91
C SER A 41 0.15 -41.45 -25.28
N THR A 42 -0.06 -42.33 -24.30
CA THR A 42 -1.33 -42.43 -23.56
C THR A 42 -1.58 -41.20 -22.69
N VAL A 43 -0.52 -40.59 -22.14
CA VAL A 43 -0.62 -39.32 -21.41
C VAL A 43 -1.01 -38.20 -22.37
N HIS A 44 -0.33 -38.10 -23.51
CA HIS A 44 -0.67 -37.13 -24.56
C HIS A 44 -2.15 -37.21 -24.97
N GLN A 45 -2.66 -38.41 -25.22
CA GLN A 45 -4.07 -38.62 -25.58
C GLN A 45 -5.05 -38.14 -24.49
N HIS A 46 -4.74 -38.37 -23.21
CA HIS A 46 -5.59 -37.90 -22.12
C HIS A 46 -5.54 -36.38 -21.96
N ILE A 47 -4.37 -35.76 -22.09
CA ILE A 47 -4.21 -34.31 -22.02
C ILE A 47 -4.89 -33.62 -23.19
N GLU A 48 -4.75 -34.13 -24.42
CA GLU A 48 -5.44 -33.61 -25.60
C GLU A 48 -6.95 -33.75 -25.47
N ALA A 49 -7.44 -34.88 -24.97
CA ALA A 49 -8.87 -35.07 -24.74
C ALA A 49 -9.43 -34.15 -23.64
N LEU A 50 -8.64 -33.85 -22.60
CA LEU A 50 -9.01 -32.88 -21.56
C LEU A 50 -8.99 -31.44 -22.08
N ALA A 51 -8.00 -31.09 -22.91
CA ALA A 51 -7.91 -29.78 -23.56
C ALA A 51 -9.03 -29.56 -24.58
N ALA A 52 -9.33 -30.56 -25.43
CA ALA A 52 -10.45 -30.52 -26.36
C ALA A 52 -11.82 -30.41 -25.66
N LYS A 53 -11.91 -30.91 -24.43
CA LYS A 53 -13.09 -30.76 -23.56
C LYS A 53 -13.08 -29.46 -22.74
N GLY A 54 -12.06 -28.61 -22.89
CA GLY A 54 -11.95 -27.30 -22.25
C GLY A 54 -11.56 -27.32 -20.78
N TYR A 55 -10.98 -28.42 -20.28
CA TYR A 55 -10.52 -28.51 -18.89
C TYR A 55 -9.04 -28.10 -18.70
N LEU A 56 -8.26 -28.07 -19.79
CA LEU A 56 -6.83 -27.72 -19.78
C LEU A 56 -6.48 -26.82 -20.98
N SER A 57 -5.50 -25.94 -20.83
CA SER A 57 -4.76 -25.30 -21.93
C SER A 57 -3.30 -25.76 -21.97
N LYS A 58 -2.71 -25.75 -23.17
CA LYS A 58 -1.32 -26.18 -23.41
C LYS A 58 -0.50 -25.03 -24.01
N SER A 59 0.69 -24.77 -23.48
CA SER A 59 1.71 -23.94 -24.13
C SER A 59 2.74 -24.83 -24.87
N GLU A 60 3.02 -24.53 -26.13
CA GLU A 60 3.83 -25.39 -27.01
C GLU A 60 5.34 -25.33 -26.76
N HIS A 61 5.81 -24.41 -25.91
CA HIS A 61 7.24 -24.12 -25.73
C HIS A 61 7.79 -24.42 -24.32
N SER A 62 7.08 -25.19 -23.50
CA SER A 62 7.52 -25.53 -22.14
C SER A 62 7.26 -27.00 -21.79
N ALA A 63 8.23 -27.63 -21.13
CA ALA A 63 8.06 -28.97 -20.53
C ALA A 63 7.01 -29.01 -19.41
N ARG A 64 6.65 -27.84 -18.86
CA ARG A 64 5.62 -27.62 -17.82
C ARG A 64 4.58 -26.61 -18.33
N GLY A 65 3.95 -26.94 -19.46
CA GLY A 65 3.04 -26.05 -20.17
C GLY A 65 1.55 -26.35 -19.97
N ILE A 66 1.16 -27.08 -18.91
CA ILE A 66 -0.25 -27.43 -18.65
C ILE A 66 -0.86 -26.38 -17.72
N GLU A 67 -1.94 -25.74 -18.16
CA GLU A 67 -2.73 -24.81 -17.35
C GLU A 67 -4.16 -25.35 -17.19
N ILE A 68 -4.74 -25.22 -16.00
CA ILE A 68 -6.11 -25.65 -15.73
C ILE A 68 -7.08 -24.56 -16.18
N GLN A 69 -8.10 -24.93 -16.96
CA GLN A 69 -9.21 -24.05 -17.28
C GLN A 69 -10.41 -24.37 -16.40
N GLU A 70 -10.82 -23.42 -15.56
CA GLU A 70 -12.06 -23.52 -14.76
C GLU A 70 -13.29 -23.29 -15.65
N ASN A 71 -13.70 -24.30 -16.42
CA ASN A 71 -14.93 -24.24 -17.21
C ASN A 71 -16.16 -24.64 -16.40
N GLY A 72 -16.52 -23.80 -15.43
CA GLY A 72 -17.86 -23.74 -14.85
C GLY A 72 -18.43 -22.36 -15.17
N GLY A 73 -19.30 -22.24 -16.18
CA GLY A 73 -19.79 -20.95 -16.67
C GLY A 73 -20.10 -19.96 -15.55
N MET A 74 -19.56 -18.74 -15.68
CA MET A 74 -19.70 -17.68 -14.68
C MET A 74 -21.15 -17.17 -14.63
N ILE A 75 -21.71 -17.04 -13.42
CA ILE A 75 -22.95 -16.29 -13.19
C ILE A 75 -22.57 -14.95 -12.55
N SER A 76 -23.20 -13.88 -13.03
CA SER A 76 -23.11 -12.56 -12.39
C SER A 76 -24.17 -12.45 -11.29
N ILE A 77 -23.73 -12.27 -10.04
CA ILE A 77 -24.59 -12.02 -8.88
C ILE A 77 -24.46 -10.56 -8.46
N GLN A 78 -25.58 -9.90 -8.19
CA GLN A 78 -25.60 -8.50 -7.76
C GLN A 78 -25.06 -8.37 -6.32
N LEU A 79 -24.09 -7.46 -6.13
CA LEU A 79 -23.61 -7.06 -4.82
C LEU A 79 -24.56 -6.01 -4.26
N LYS A 80 -25.46 -6.41 -3.35
CA LYS A 80 -26.56 -5.55 -2.88
C LYS A 80 -26.14 -4.50 -1.85
N GLY A 81 -24.94 -4.56 -1.28
CA GLY A 81 -24.46 -3.55 -0.34
C GLY A 81 -23.39 -4.02 0.65
N LEU A 82 -23.17 -3.20 1.68
CA LEU A 82 -22.25 -3.45 2.80
C LEU A 82 -23.03 -3.99 4.01
N ILE A 83 -22.49 -5.00 4.70
CA ILE A 83 -23.04 -5.54 5.95
C ILE A 83 -22.05 -5.35 7.09
N THR A 84 -22.50 -4.78 8.21
CA THR A 84 -21.64 -4.63 9.39
C THR A 84 -21.63 -5.90 10.25
N ALA A 85 -20.44 -6.30 10.65
CA ALA A 85 -20.20 -7.28 11.68
C ALA A 85 -20.28 -6.63 13.08
N GLY A 86 -20.20 -5.30 13.22
CA GLY A 86 -20.20 -4.59 14.51
C GLY A 86 -21.53 -3.94 14.90
N GLN A 87 -21.46 -2.70 15.42
CA GLN A 87 -22.65 -1.86 15.64
C GLN A 87 -23.37 -1.60 14.33
N PRO A 88 -24.71 -1.56 14.36
CA PRO A 88 -25.46 -1.69 13.13
C PRO A 88 -25.47 -0.37 12.35
N ILE A 89 -25.48 -0.44 11.02
CA ILE A 89 -25.52 0.69 10.10
C ILE A 89 -26.49 0.35 8.98
N GLU A 90 -27.13 1.38 8.43
CA GLU A 90 -28.03 1.35 7.28
C GLU A 90 -27.35 0.69 6.05
N ALA A 91 -28.05 -0.25 5.40
CA ALA A 91 -27.53 -0.96 4.23
C ALA A 91 -27.60 -0.05 2.99
N ILE A 92 -26.44 0.33 2.43
CA ILE A 92 -26.36 1.15 1.22
C ILE A 92 -26.34 0.23 -0.01
N GLU A 93 -27.29 0.42 -0.93
CA GLU A 93 -27.33 -0.29 -2.22
C GLU A 93 -26.21 0.19 -3.16
N ILE A 94 -25.36 -0.75 -3.60
CA ILE A 94 -24.30 -0.50 -4.59
C ILE A 94 -24.66 -1.25 -5.87
N LYS A 95 -24.46 -0.64 -7.05
CA LYS A 95 -24.72 -1.27 -8.36
C LYS A 95 -23.48 -2.02 -8.87
N GLU A 96 -22.94 -2.93 -8.07
CA GLU A 96 -21.83 -3.80 -8.45
C GLU A 96 -22.31 -5.24 -8.67
N SER A 97 -21.58 -6.04 -9.45
CA SER A 97 -21.88 -7.45 -9.66
C SER A 97 -20.60 -8.28 -9.64
N ILE A 98 -20.70 -9.52 -9.15
CA ILE A 98 -19.56 -10.43 -8.97
C ILE A 98 -19.78 -11.66 -9.83
N ALA A 99 -18.77 -12.04 -10.60
CA ALA A 99 -18.76 -13.25 -11.40
C ALA A 99 -18.34 -14.46 -10.53
N ILE A 100 -19.20 -15.47 -10.44
CA ILE A 100 -18.99 -16.65 -9.58
C ILE A 100 -19.20 -17.91 -10.42
N PRO A 101 -18.35 -18.94 -10.30
CA PRO A 101 -18.55 -20.21 -10.99
C PRO A 101 -19.91 -20.85 -10.65
N LYS A 102 -20.64 -21.34 -11.67
CA LYS A 102 -21.93 -22.06 -11.51
C LYS A 102 -21.90 -23.19 -10.49
N THR A 103 -20.74 -23.80 -10.28
CA THR A 103 -20.54 -24.93 -9.37
C THR A 103 -20.69 -24.57 -7.90
N LYS A 104 -20.59 -23.28 -7.54
CA LYS A 104 -20.69 -22.81 -6.15
C LYS A 104 -22.11 -22.51 -5.67
N VAL A 105 -23.09 -22.38 -6.57
CA VAL A 105 -24.45 -21.94 -6.21
C VAL A 105 -25.51 -22.73 -6.96
N GLN A 106 -26.35 -23.47 -6.23
CA GLN A 106 -27.61 -24.02 -6.73
C GLN A 106 -28.73 -22.98 -6.53
N ASN A 107 -29.63 -22.79 -7.51
CA ASN A 107 -30.74 -21.81 -7.49
C ASN A 107 -30.29 -20.34 -7.32
N TYR A 108 -29.57 -19.84 -8.32
CA TYR A 108 -28.93 -18.51 -8.33
C TYR A 108 -29.91 -17.32 -8.33
N ASP A 109 -31.18 -17.53 -8.70
CA ASP A 109 -32.24 -16.52 -8.73
C ASP A 109 -32.60 -15.96 -7.35
N LYS A 110 -32.29 -16.70 -6.28
CA LYS A 110 -32.55 -16.30 -4.88
C LYS A 110 -31.30 -15.93 -4.11
N VAL A 111 -30.16 -15.74 -4.77
CA VAL A 111 -28.88 -15.46 -4.11
C VAL A 111 -28.41 -14.04 -4.41
N TYR A 112 -27.92 -13.36 -3.39
CA TYR A 112 -27.30 -12.04 -3.49
C TYR A 112 -26.00 -12.01 -2.69
N ALA A 113 -25.12 -11.07 -3.00
CA ALA A 113 -23.85 -10.91 -2.30
C ALA A 113 -23.87 -9.66 -1.40
N LEU A 114 -23.20 -9.74 -0.26
CA LEU A 114 -22.91 -8.59 0.61
C LEU A 114 -21.42 -8.58 0.99
N ARG A 115 -20.82 -7.40 1.10
CA ARG A 115 -19.43 -7.26 1.58
C ARG A 115 -19.42 -7.03 3.09
N VAL A 116 -18.64 -7.84 3.80
CA VAL A 116 -18.54 -7.83 5.27
C VAL A 116 -17.67 -6.66 5.73
N ARG A 117 -18.11 -5.96 6.78
CA ARG A 117 -17.37 -4.87 7.43
C ARG A 117 -17.27 -5.10 8.93
N GLY A 118 -16.07 -5.34 9.45
CA GLY A 118 -15.78 -5.62 10.86
C GLY A 118 -15.33 -7.06 11.12
N ASP A 119 -15.05 -7.38 12.38
CA ASP A 119 -14.39 -8.64 12.79
C ASP A 119 -15.26 -9.51 13.71
N SER A 120 -16.57 -9.27 13.86
CA SER A 120 -17.36 -10.04 14.83
C SER A 120 -17.62 -11.51 14.46
N MET A 121 -17.23 -11.94 13.26
CA MET A 121 -17.45 -13.29 12.74
C MET A 121 -16.15 -14.04 12.43
N ILE A 122 -15.01 -13.57 12.96
CA ILE A 122 -13.68 -14.14 12.68
C ILE A 122 -13.54 -15.62 13.06
N GLU A 123 -14.19 -16.07 14.14
CA GLU A 123 -14.13 -17.48 14.57
C GLU A 123 -14.95 -18.39 13.65
N GLU A 124 -15.85 -17.82 12.83
CA GLU A 124 -16.55 -18.51 11.74
C GLU A 124 -15.81 -18.37 10.40
N ASN A 125 -14.53 -17.95 10.45
CA ASN A 125 -13.70 -17.70 9.29
C ASN A 125 -14.39 -16.70 8.33
N ILE A 126 -14.94 -15.60 8.85
CA ILE A 126 -15.47 -14.49 8.05
C ILE A 126 -14.75 -13.23 8.50
N PHE A 127 -13.94 -12.66 7.63
CA PHE A 127 -13.11 -11.49 7.92
C PHE A 127 -13.69 -10.22 7.32
N ASN A 128 -13.19 -9.08 7.79
CA ASN A 128 -13.47 -7.79 7.17
C ASN A 128 -13.12 -7.86 5.68
N ASN A 129 -13.96 -7.26 4.83
CA ASN A 129 -13.87 -7.25 3.37
C ASN A 129 -14.12 -8.59 2.66
N ASP A 130 -14.39 -9.69 3.36
CA ASP A 130 -14.92 -10.90 2.71
C ASP A 130 -16.28 -10.61 2.06
N ILE A 131 -16.61 -11.35 1.01
CA ILE A 131 -17.94 -11.28 0.39
C ILE A 131 -18.72 -12.52 0.81
N VAL A 132 -19.88 -12.33 1.43
CA VAL A 132 -20.80 -13.42 1.76
C VAL A 132 -21.84 -13.58 0.67
N LEU A 133 -22.06 -14.83 0.24
CA LEU A 133 -23.19 -15.19 -0.61
C LEU A 133 -24.36 -15.55 0.29
N VAL A 134 -25.49 -14.90 0.04
CA VAL A 134 -26.67 -14.97 0.90
C VAL A 134 -27.84 -15.48 0.09
N ARG A 135 -28.45 -16.56 0.55
CA ARG A 135 -29.71 -17.06 0.01
C ARG A 135 -30.86 -16.30 0.69
N HIS A 136 -31.69 -15.64 -0.11
CA HIS A 136 -32.84 -14.92 0.40
C HIS A 136 -33.88 -15.89 0.96
N GLN A 137 -34.19 -15.73 2.26
CA GLN A 137 -35.20 -16.48 2.98
C GLN A 137 -35.53 -15.77 4.30
N LYS A 138 -36.73 -16.01 4.83
CA LYS A 138 -37.27 -15.31 6.02
C LYS A 138 -37.12 -16.09 7.33
N THR A 139 -36.60 -17.30 7.28
CA THR A 139 -36.47 -18.20 8.42
C THR A 139 -35.04 -18.72 8.50
N ALA A 140 -34.60 -19.09 9.70
CA ALA A 140 -33.32 -19.75 9.95
C ALA A 140 -33.42 -20.74 11.11
N GLU A 141 -32.57 -21.75 11.08
CA GLU A 141 -32.36 -22.74 12.12
C GLU A 141 -31.27 -22.28 13.10
N ASN A 142 -31.27 -22.90 14.29
CA ASN A 142 -30.30 -22.57 15.32
C ASN A 142 -28.87 -22.90 14.88
N GLY A 143 -27.98 -21.90 14.98
CA GLY A 143 -26.59 -21.99 14.60
C GLY A 143 -26.28 -21.48 13.19
N GLU A 144 -27.29 -21.23 12.35
CA GLU A 144 -27.08 -20.70 11.00
C GLU A 144 -26.58 -19.25 11.02
N LYS A 145 -25.76 -18.91 10.02
CA LYS A 145 -25.23 -17.55 9.81
C LYS A 145 -26.26 -16.75 9.02
N VAL A 146 -26.84 -15.74 9.65
CA VAL A 146 -27.96 -14.97 9.07
C VAL A 146 -27.57 -13.52 8.82
N ILE A 147 -28.16 -12.96 7.77
CA ILE A 147 -28.32 -11.52 7.63
C ILE A 147 -29.65 -11.15 8.29
N ALA A 148 -29.56 -10.41 9.39
CA ALA A 148 -30.72 -9.96 10.16
C ALA A 148 -30.85 -8.44 10.08
N LEU A 149 -32.05 -7.96 9.80
CA LEU A 149 -32.43 -6.56 9.90
C LEU A 149 -33.07 -6.34 11.27
N LEU A 150 -32.45 -5.46 12.08
CA LEU A 150 -32.91 -5.10 13.41
C LEU A 150 -33.70 -3.80 13.35
N ASN A 151 -34.84 -3.74 14.05
CA ASN A 151 -35.70 -2.55 14.17
C ASN A 151 -35.97 -1.84 12.82
N ASN A 152 -36.10 -2.61 11.74
CA ASN A 152 -36.32 -2.17 10.36
C ASN A 152 -35.26 -1.26 9.72
N ASN A 153 -34.13 -0.95 10.39
CA ASN A 153 -33.14 0.00 9.87
C ASN A 153 -31.71 -0.57 9.78
N GLU A 154 -31.41 -1.65 10.51
CA GLU A 154 -30.04 -1.98 10.87
C GLU A 154 -29.66 -3.43 10.50
N ALA A 155 -28.86 -3.61 9.44
CA ALA A 155 -28.50 -4.94 8.96
C ALA A 155 -27.19 -5.47 9.62
N THR A 156 -27.24 -6.69 10.18
CA THR A 156 -26.09 -7.35 10.82
C THR A 156 -25.89 -8.79 10.37
N LEU A 157 -24.65 -9.27 10.43
CA LEU A 157 -24.28 -10.66 10.23
C LEU A 157 -23.92 -11.34 11.57
N LYS A 158 -24.68 -12.37 11.96
CA LYS A 158 -24.53 -13.11 13.23
C LYS A 158 -24.97 -14.58 13.09
N LYS A 159 -24.67 -15.41 14.10
CA LYS A 159 -25.33 -16.72 14.24
C LYS A 159 -26.69 -16.57 14.91
N TYR A 160 -27.71 -17.19 14.35
CA TYR A 160 -29.08 -17.14 14.86
C TYR A 160 -29.33 -18.24 15.89
N PHE A 161 -30.00 -17.91 17.00
CA PHE A 161 -30.52 -18.87 17.97
C PHE A 161 -31.90 -18.45 18.46
N LYS A 162 -32.92 -19.26 18.20
CA LYS A 162 -34.25 -19.18 18.79
C LYS A 162 -34.25 -19.96 20.11
N GLU A 163 -34.40 -19.23 21.21
CA GLU A 163 -34.54 -19.76 22.57
C GLU A 163 -36.01 -19.64 23.02
N LYS A 164 -36.39 -20.27 24.15
CA LYS A 164 -37.81 -20.37 24.56
C LYS A 164 -38.54 -19.03 24.74
N SER A 165 -37.80 -17.96 25.07
CA SER A 165 -38.37 -16.66 25.42
C SER A 165 -37.71 -15.47 24.72
N GLN A 166 -36.76 -15.72 23.83
CA GLN A 166 -35.97 -14.69 23.16
C GLN A 166 -35.25 -15.23 21.92
N ILE A 167 -34.86 -14.32 21.05
CA ILE A 167 -33.94 -14.57 19.95
C ILE A 167 -32.57 -14.02 20.33
N ARG A 168 -31.53 -14.84 20.15
CA ARG A 168 -30.13 -14.45 20.36
C ARG A 168 -29.38 -14.42 19.04
N LEU A 169 -28.82 -13.26 18.72
CA LEU A 169 -27.84 -13.11 17.64
C LEU A 169 -26.44 -13.11 18.22
N GLN A 170 -25.71 -14.18 17.92
CA GLN A 170 -24.40 -14.46 18.51
C GLN A 170 -23.28 -14.04 17.54
N PRO A 171 -22.37 -13.13 17.95
CA PRO A 171 -21.11 -12.93 17.23
C PRO A 171 -20.21 -14.15 17.42
N ALA A 172 -19.41 -14.46 16.40
CA ALA A 172 -18.31 -15.41 16.45
C ALA A 172 -16.97 -14.67 16.65
N ASN A 173 -16.93 -13.87 17.72
CA ASN A 173 -15.77 -13.16 18.21
C ASN A 173 -16.00 -12.80 19.68
N LYS A 174 -15.12 -13.26 20.56
CA LYS A 174 -15.20 -13.06 22.02
C LYS A 174 -15.21 -11.59 22.48
N LYS A 175 -14.79 -10.65 21.63
CA LYS A 175 -14.80 -9.21 21.96
C LYS A 175 -16.22 -8.60 21.98
N TYR A 176 -17.20 -9.29 21.40
CA TYR A 176 -18.55 -8.76 21.21
C TYR A 176 -19.56 -9.52 22.04
N ASN A 177 -20.48 -8.78 22.66
CA ASN A 177 -21.61 -9.36 23.38
C ASN A 177 -22.71 -9.82 22.40
N SER A 178 -23.48 -10.82 22.80
CA SER A 178 -24.65 -11.27 22.06
C SER A 178 -25.77 -10.23 22.09
N ILE A 179 -26.51 -10.11 20.99
CA ILE A 179 -27.73 -9.28 20.93
C ILE A 179 -28.90 -10.18 21.31
N LEU A 180 -29.69 -9.76 22.31
CA LEU A 180 -30.84 -10.48 22.83
C LEU A 180 -32.11 -9.68 22.52
N LEU A 181 -33.05 -10.31 21.83
CA LEU A 181 -34.30 -9.70 21.35
C LEU A 181 -35.48 -10.46 21.95
N LYS A 182 -36.43 -9.76 22.55
CA LYS A 182 -37.55 -10.40 23.26
C LYS A 182 -38.77 -10.59 22.38
N ASN A 183 -38.96 -9.72 21.40
CA ASN A 183 -40.10 -9.74 20.50
C ASN A 183 -39.65 -10.16 19.10
N GLU A 184 -40.45 -10.98 18.42
CA GLU A 184 -40.14 -11.42 17.04
C GLU A 184 -40.19 -10.25 16.04
N ASP A 185 -40.95 -9.19 16.33
CA ASP A 185 -41.06 -7.99 15.49
C ASP A 185 -39.78 -7.13 15.48
N GLU A 186 -38.83 -7.37 16.39
CA GLU A 186 -37.56 -6.62 16.47
C GLU A 186 -36.52 -7.11 15.44
N ILE A 187 -36.78 -8.25 14.77
CA ILE A 187 -35.85 -8.88 13.83
C ILE A 187 -36.56 -9.44 12.59
N GLU A 188 -36.02 -9.06 11.43
CA GLU A 188 -36.36 -9.70 10.16
C GLU A 188 -35.13 -10.42 9.60
N ILE A 189 -35.25 -11.73 9.36
CA ILE A 189 -34.21 -12.48 8.66
C ILE A 189 -34.33 -12.18 7.16
N GLN A 190 -33.28 -11.61 6.59
CA GLN A 190 -33.19 -11.27 5.16
C GLN A 190 -32.63 -12.44 4.33
N GLY A 191 -31.83 -13.30 4.96
CA GLY A 191 -31.30 -14.49 4.32
C GLY A 191 -30.21 -15.20 5.12
N ILE A 192 -29.74 -16.32 4.58
CA ILE A 192 -28.73 -17.19 5.18
C ILE A 192 -27.46 -17.18 4.35
N VAL A 193 -26.31 -17.07 5.02
CA VAL A 193 -25.00 -17.15 4.39
C VAL A 193 -24.73 -18.59 3.96
N ILE A 194 -24.57 -18.80 2.65
CA ILE A 194 -24.33 -20.11 2.04
C ILE A 194 -22.87 -20.36 1.68
N ASP A 195 -22.12 -19.29 1.39
CA ASP A 195 -20.70 -19.36 1.05
C ASP A 195 -20.01 -18.03 1.35
N VAL A 196 -18.68 -18.05 1.43
CA VAL A 196 -17.83 -16.89 1.68
C VAL A 196 -16.75 -16.83 0.61
N ILE A 197 -16.82 -15.83 -0.26
CA ILE A 197 -15.77 -15.52 -1.20
C ILE A 197 -14.71 -14.71 -0.46
N LYS A 198 -13.56 -15.35 -0.28
CA LYS A 198 -12.40 -14.73 0.33
C LYS A 198 -11.85 -13.63 -0.54
N ASN A 199 -11.56 -12.49 0.08
CA ASN A 199 -10.75 -11.50 -0.59
C ASN A 199 -9.30 -12.04 -0.67
N ILE A 200 -8.85 -12.34 -1.89
CA ILE A 200 -7.55 -12.99 -2.15
C ILE A 200 -6.36 -12.10 -1.73
N ASN A 201 -6.58 -10.81 -1.46
CA ASN A 201 -5.56 -9.96 -0.85
C ASN A 201 -5.17 -10.39 0.57
N ASP A 202 -6.01 -11.14 1.30
CA ASP A 202 -5.71 -11.66 2.65
C ASP A 202 -5.28 -13.15 2.68
N LEU A 203 -5.48 -13.90 1.59
CA LEU A 203 -5.08 -15.32 1.52
C LEU A 203 -3.56 -15.51 1.45
N HIS A 204 -2.81 -14.49 1.01
CA HIS A 204 -1.35 -14.51 1.02
C HIS A 204 -0.71 -14.26 2.41
N LEU A 205 -1.49 -14.12 3.48
CA LEU A 205 -0.98 -13.87 4.84
C LEU A 205 -0.99 -15.10 5.76
N LYS A 206 -1.61 -16.23 5.40
CA LYS A 206 -1.73 -17.39 6.31
C LYS A 206 -0.73 -18.54 6.06
N ASP A 207 -0.21 -18.73 4.85
CA ASP A 207 0.74 -19.83 4.58
C ASP A 207 2.20 -19.58 5.01
N HIS A 208 2.45 -18.52 5.78
CA HIS A 208 3.75 -18.23 6.38
C HIS A 208 3.71 -17.84 7.87
N LEU A 209 2.70 -18.30 8.62
CA LEU A 209 2.74 -18.26 10.07
C LEU A 209 3.25 -19.59 10.66
N ILE A 210 4.49 -19.93 10.32
CA ILE A 210 5.43 -20.16 11.41
C ILE A 210 5.68 -18.75 11.94
N GLU A 211 5.05 -18.36 13.05
CA GLU A 211 5.47 -17.18 13.81
C GLU A 211 6.92 -17.42 14.28
N LYS A 212 7.88 -17.26 13.36
CA LYS A 212 9.26 -17.00 13.74
C LYS A 212 9.19 -15.68 14.48
N LYS A 213 9.29 -15.77 15.81
CA LYS A 213 9.49 -14.64 16.72
C LYS A 213 10.33 -13.60 15.99
N ILE A 214 9.76 -12.44 15.68
CA ILE A 214 10.45 -11.42 14.88
C ILE A 214 11.70 -11.03 15.66
N VAL A 215 12.85 -11.49 15.18
CA VAL A 215 14.14 -11.20 15.82
C VAL A 215 14.55 -9.81 15.37
N ARG A 216 14.45 -8.85 16.29
CA ARG A 216 14.95 -7.49 16.07
C ARG A 216 16.47 -7.53 15.94
N ALA A 217 17.00 -6.76 14.99
CA ALA A 217 18.44 -6.72 14.76
C ALA A 217 19.17 -6.14 15.99
N LYS A 218 20.27 -6.79 16.42
CA LYS A 218 21.12 -6.26 17.50
C LYS A 218 21.86 -4.99 17.09
N SER A 219 22.08 -4.79 15.80
CA SER A 219 22.79 -3.65 15.21
C SER A 219 22.08 -3.19 13.94
N LEU A 220 22.12 -1.89 13.67
CA LEU A 220 21.51 -1.33 12.47
C LEU A 220 22.32 -1.66 11.21
N PRO A 221 21.65 -2.00 10.08
CA PRO A 221 22.30 -2.20 8.79
C PRO A 221 22.64 -0.86 8.12
N LEU A 222 23.48 -0.06 8.77
CA LEU A 222 23.83 1.29 8.30
C LEU A 222 24.44 1.27 6.89
N ASN A 223 24.08 2.28 6.12
CA ASN A 223 24.49 2.55 4.75
C ASN A 223 24.19 1.38 3.79
N LYS A 224 23.00 0.78 3.94
CA LYS A 224 22.52 -0.31 3.08
C LYS A 224 21.10 -0.06 2.59
N ILE A 225 20.86 -0.47 1.35
CA ILE A 225 19.53 -0.66 0.79
C ILE A 225 19.24 -2.17 0.80
N ILE A 226 18.21 -2.57 1.51
CA ILE A 226 17.79 -3.97 1.66
C ILE A 226 16.69 -4.26 0.64
N LEU A 227 16.86 -5.36 -0.10
CA LEU A 227 15.83 -5.91 -0.96
C LEU A 227 14.75 -6.56 -0.08
N GLY A 228 13.59 -5.93 0.05
CA GLY A 228 12.54 -6.42 0.94
C GLY A 228 11.31 -5.50 1.00
N ASP A 229 10.22 -6.06 1.52
CA ASP A 229 9.00 -5.32 1.80
C ASP A 229 9.20 -4.37 3.00
N ALA A 230 8.76 -3.11 2.84
CA ALA A 230 8.99 -2.07 3.83
C ALA A 230 8.42 -2.43 5.21
N ILE A 231 7.21 -2.98 5.30
CA ILE A 231 6.59 -3.34 6.59
C ILE A 231 7.35 -4.48 7.25
N LYS A 232 7.72 -5.51 6.48
CA LYS A 232 8.50 -6.65 6.98
C LYS A 232 9.88 -6.24 7.47
N GLU A 233 10.57 -5.36 6.75
CA GLU A 233 11.90 -4.90 7.16
C GLU A 233 11.84 -3.91 8.33
N LEU A 234 10.86 -3.00 8.36
CA LEU A 234 10.62 -2.09 9.49
C LEU A 234 10.47 -2.85 10.81
N LYS A 235 9.70 -3.94 10.83
CA LYS A 235 9.49 -4.79 12.02
C LYS A 235 10.78 -5.36 12.62
N LYS A 236 11.86 -5.45 11.84
CA LYS A 236 13.18 -5.94 12.29
C LYS A 236 14.05 -4.83 12.88
N ILE A 237 13.74 -3.56 12.60
CA ILE A 237 14.48 -2.41 13.10
C ILE A 237 14.14 -2.18 14.58
N PRO A 238 15.13 -1.95 15.47
CA PRO A 238 14.90 -1.62 16.88
C PRO A 238 14.02 -0.38 17.09
N ASP A 239 13.38 -0.31 18.25
CA ASP A 239 12.61 0.87 18.67
C ASP A 239 13.56 2.07 18.81
N GLU A 240 13.07 3.28 18.51
CA GLU A 240 13.80 4.55 18.73
C GLU A 240 15.25 4.57 18.22
N SER A 241 15.50 4.00 17.04
CA SER A 241 16.84 3.87 16.47
C SER A 241 17.15 4.85 15.33
N CYS A 242 16.14 5.53 14.79
CA CYS A 242 16.27 6.42 13.62
C CYS A 242 15.97 7.88 13.96
N ASP A 243 16.77 8.81 13.46
CA ASP A 243 16.62 10.25 13.70
C ASP A 243 15.68 10.91 12.69
N ILE A 244 15.75 10.46 11.43
CA ILE A 244 14.94 10.97 10.34
C ILE A 244 14.31 9.79 9.61
N ILE A 245 13.03 9.93 9.23
CA ILE A 245 12.38 9.01 8.31
C ILE A 245 11.86 9.80 7.13
N ILE A 246 12.15 9.37 5.90
CA ILE A 246 11.60 9.98 4.69
C ILE A 246 10.89 8.89 3.88
N ALA A 247 9.56 8.97 3.82
CA ALA A 247 8.72 8.02 3.12
C ALA A 247 8.13 8.67 1.85
N ASP A 248 8.43 8.07 0.70
CA ASP A 248 7.80 8.37 -0.59
C ASP A 248 7.03 7.13 -1.08
N PRO A 249 5.86 6.82 -0.46
CA PRO A 249 5.12 5.60 -0.79
C PRO A 249 4.51 5.68 -2.21
N PRO A 250 4.09 4.55 -2.81
CA PRO A 250 3.16 4.56 -3.94
C PRO A 250 1.87 5.31 -3.56
N TYR A 251 1.32 6.17 -4.42
CA TYR A 251 0.21 7.07 -4.06
C TYR A 251 -1.19 6.51 -4.37
N ASN A 252 -1.33 5.24 -4.75
CA ASN A 252 -2.60 4.62 -5.14
C ASN A 252 -3.27 5.29 -6.35
N ILE A 253 -2.47 5.67 -7.34
CA ILE A 253 -2.95 6.41 -8.54
C ILE A 253 -2.80 5.62 -9.83
N GLY A 254 -2.54 4.31 -9.74
CA GLY A 254 -2.41 3.41 -10.88
C GLY A 254 -1.05 3.47 -11.58
N LYS A 255 0.02 3.93 -10.92
CA LYS A 255 1.36 3.98 -11.51
C LYS A 255 2.08 2.64 -11.40
N ASP A 256 2.67 2.18 -12.49
CA ASP A 256 3.49 0.99 -12.46
C ASP A 256 4.91 1.29 -11.93
N PHE A 257 5.26 0.66 -10.81
CA PHE A 257 6.60 0.66 -10.19
C PHE A 257 7.33 -0.69 -10.37
N GLY A 258 6.84 -1.55 -11.26
CA GLY A 258 7.37 -2.87 -11.56
C GLY A 258 6.81 -3.99 -10.67
N ASN A 259 5.73 -3.73 -9.91
CA ASN A 259 5.08 -4.69 -9.04
C ASN A 259 3.56 -4.83 -9.29
N ASN A 260 2.98 -4.20 -10.33
CA ASN A 260 1.56 -4.27 -10.72
C ASN A 260 0.52 -3.93 -9.63
N LEU A 261 0.90 -3.27 -8.52
CA LEU A 261 0.09 -3.17 -7.29
C LEU A 261 -0.38 -1.76 -6.90
N ASP A 262 -0.10 -0.70 -7.66
CA ASP A 262 -0.47 0.68 -7.30
C ASP A 262 -1.94 1.02 -7.61
N LYS A 263 -2.87 0.08 -7.37
CA LYS A 263 -4.30 0.36 -7.39
C LYS A 263 -5.02 -0.59 -6.43
N ARG A 264 -5.35 -0.06 -5.26
CA ARG A 264 -6.12 -0.70 -4.20
C ARG A 264 -7.35 0.14 -3.90
N GLU A 265 -8.35 -0.47 -3.30
CA GLU A 265 -9.43 0.28 -2.68
C GLU A 265 -8.85 1.25 -1.64
N LEU A 266 -9.42 2.46 -1.55
CA LEU A 266 -8.85 3.53 -0.73
C LEU A 266 -8.69 3.10 0.74
N HIS A 267 -9.66 2.37 1.29
CA HIS A 267 -9.58 1.85 2.65
C HIS A 267 -8.38 0.91 2.83
N ASP A 268 -8.19 -0.04 1.91
CA ASP A 268 -7.09 -1.01 1.98
C ASP A 268 -5.73 -0.33 1.84
N TYR A 269 -5.66 0.71 1.00
CA TYR A 269 -4.47 1.54 0.88
C TYR A 269 -4.17 2.31 2.18
N VAL A 270 -5.17 2.93 2.80
CA VAL A 270 -5.00 3.65 4.08
C VAL A 270 -4.59 2.69 5.19
N ALA A 271 -5.20 1.51 5.27
CA ALA A 271 -4.85 0.48 6.25
C ALA A 271 -3.40 -0.01 6.08
N TRP A 272 -3.00 -0.30 4.85
CA TRP A 272 -1.61 -0.64 4.53
C TRP A 272 -0.65 0.51 4.88
N CYS A 273 -1.04 1.76 4.61
CA CYS A 273 -0.24 2.91 4.99
C CYS A 273 -0.06 3.04 6.49
N LYS A 274 -1.14 2.81 7.24
CA LYS A 274 -1.11 2.85 8.70
C LYS A 274 -0.08 1.87 9.27
N GLU A 275 0.04 0.65 8.73
CA GLU A 275 1.02 -0.33 9.21
C GLU A 275 2.46 0.18 9.15
N TRP A 276 2.91 0.69 8.00
CA TRP A 276 4.29 1.20 7.91
C TRP A 276 4.47 2.53 8.63
N ILE A 277 3.41 3.36 8.75
CA ILE A 277 3.44 4.60 9.54
C ILE A 277 3.65 4.28 11.03
N ASP A 278 2.87 3.36 11.58
CA ASP A 278 2.96 2.98 13.00
C ASP A 278 4.34 2.40 13.32
N GLU A 279 4.86 1.53 12.45
CA GLU A 279 6.21 0.99 12.59
C GLU A 279 7.30 2.06 12.39
N SER A 280 7.09 3.02 11.50
CA SER A 280 7.99 4.17 11.35
C SER A 280 8.01 5.04 12.62
N ILE A 281 6.85 5.29 13.23
CA ILE A 281 6.76 6.01 14.51
C ILE A 281 7.48 5.23 15.62
N ARG A 282 7.35 3.89 15.65
CA ARG A 282 8.05 3.03 16.63
C ARG A 282 9.57 3.18 16.54
N VAL A 283 10.14 3.08 15.33
CA VAL A 283 11.60 3.13 15.11
C VAL A 283 12.16 4.55 15.17
N MET A 284 11.33 5.58 15.01
CA MET A 284 11.74 6.98 15.13
C MET A 284 12.08 7.34 16.59
N LYS A 285 13.21 8.00 16.83
CA LYS A 285 13.59 8.52 18.15
C LYS A 285 12.59 9.57 18.64
N SER A 286 12.53 9.79 19.95
CA SER A 286 11.69 10.80 20.58
C SER A 286 11.92 12.25 20.09
N THR A 287 13.16 12.56 19.66
CA THR A 287 13.56 13.84 19.04
C THR A 287 13.59 13.79 17.51
N GLY A 288 13.22 12.66 16.90
CA GLY A 288 13.27 12.44 15.47
C GLY A 288 12.11 13.07 14.72
N THR A 289 12.25 13.16 13.40
CA THR A 289 11.24 13.71 12.50
C THR A 289 11.00 12.78 11.31
N MET A 290 9.73 12.54 10.99
CA MET A 290 9.31 11.79 9.81
C MET A 290 8.67 12.71 8.79
N PHE A 291 8.99 12.50 7.51
CA PHE A 291 8.43 13.22 6.37
C PHE A 291 7.74 12.22 5.44
N ILE A 292 6.46 12.44 5.16
CA ILE A 292 5.65 11.59 4.28
C ILE A 292 5.25 12.40 3.05
N TYR A 293 5.79 12.07 1.88
CA TYR A 293 5.36 12.64 0.62
C TYR A 293 3.99 12.10 0.19
N GLY A 294 3.23 12.92 -0.52
CA GLY A 294 1.97 12.48 -1.11
C GLY A 294 1.21 13.56 -1.84
N PHE A 295 0.15 13.13 -2.50
CA PHE A 295 -0.89 14.03 -2.99
C PHE A 295 -1.78 14.48 -1.84
N SER A 296 -2.26 15.74 -1.90
CA SER A 296 -2.97 16.34 -0.76
C SER A 296 -4.22 15.55 -0.39
N GLU A 297 -4.88 14.98 -1.39
CA GLU A 297 -6.08 14.17 -1.26
C GLU A 297 -5.82 12.88 -0.47
N ILE A 298 -4.73 12.17 -0.78
CA ILE A 298 -4.35 10.94 -0.08
C ILE A 298 -3.81 11.26 1.32
N LEU A 299 -2.97 12.29 1.44
CA LEU A 299 -2.43 12.71 2.73
C LEU A 299 -3.51 13.21 3.69
N ALA A 300 -4.66 13.69 3.19
CA ALA A 300 -5.78 14.05 4.06
C ALA A 300 -6.29 12.85 4.86
N TYR A 301 -6.43 11.68 4.21
CA TYR A 301 -6.81 10.43 4.89
C TYR A 301 -5.71 9.96 5.86
N LEU A 302 -4.45 9.94 5.41
CA LEU A 302 -3.33 9.49 6.25
C LEU A 302 -3.10 10.41 7.47
N SER A 303 -3.36 11.70 7.33
CA SER A 303 -3.25 12.68 8.41
C SER A 303 -4.17 12.36 9.59
N VAL A 304 -5.35 11.78 9.33
CA VAL A 304 -6.30 11.37 10.39
C VAL A 304 -5.72 10.20 11.19
N GLU A 305 -5.07 9.25 10.52
CA GLU A 305 -4.46 8.07 11.16
C GLU A 305 -3.21 8.40 12.00
N ILE A 306 -2.53 9.51 11.69
CA ILE A 306 -1.33 9.96 12.43
C ILE A 306 -1.76 10.74 13.68
N GLN A 307 -1.78 10.08 14.84
CA GLN A 307 -2.26 10.66 16.11
C GLN A 307 -1.20 11.41 16.93
N ILE A 308 0.00 11.64 16.38
CA ILE A 308 1.05 12.43 17.01
C ILE A 308 1.18 13.81 16.35
N ASN A 309 2.10 14.63 16.85
CA ASN A 309 2.30 15.98 16.35
C ASN A 309 2.66 15.98 14.86
N LYS A 310 2.02 16.85 14.10
CA LYS A 310 2.19 16.94 12.65
C LYS A 310 2.03 18.37 12.13
N ARG A 311 2.69 18.65 11.01
CA ARG A 311 2.57 19.90 10.25
C ARG A 311 2.55 19.60 8.76
N TRP A 312 1.74 20.35 8.03
CA TRP A 312 1.68 20.27 6.59
C TRP A 312 2.76 21.15 5.96
N LEU A 313 3.55 20.57 5.05
CA LEU A 313 4.45 21.30 4.17
C LEU A 313 3.98 21.12 2.72
N ILE A 314 4.25 22.12 1.89
CA ILE A 314 3.90 22.13 0.48
C ILE A 314 5.19 22.20 -0.33
N TRP A 315 5.43 21.20 -1.16
CA TRP A 315 6.46 21.27 -2.18
C TRP A 315 5.84 21.83 -3.47
N HIS A 316 6.10 23.11 -3.75
CA HIS A 316 5.66 23.79 -4.95
C HIS A 316 6.69 23.62 -6.08
N TYR A 317 6.25 23.07 -7.22
CA TYR A 317 7.08 22.92 -8.40
C TYR A 317 7.31 24.26 -9.07
N THR A 318 8.57 24.63 -9.32
CA THR A 318 8.88 25.91 -9.98
C THR A 318 8.96 25.84 -11.50
N ASN A 319 8.86 24.62 -12.08
CA ASN A 319 9.13 24.38 -13.51
C ASN A 319 8.20 23.32 -14.15
N LYS A 320 7.13 22.91 -13.46
CA LYS A 320 6.24 21.84 -13.92
C LYS A 320 4.81 22.34 -13.98
N ASN A 321 4.23 22.29 -15.18
CA ASN A 321 2.83 22.54 -15.42
C ASN A 321 2.16 21.22 -15.84
N VAL A 322 0.99 20.92 -15.28
CA VAL A 322 0.16 19.79 -15.73
C VAL A 322 -0.89 20.36 -16.65
N ALA A 323 -0.77 20.10 -17.95
CA ALA A 323 -1.70 20.62 -18.96
C ALA A 323 -3.07 19.91 -18.86
N SER A 324 -3.92 20.38 -17.95
CA SER A 324 -5.36 20.22 -18.06
C SER A 324 -5.96 21.60 -18.30
N LEU A 325 -6.73 21.74 -19.38
CA LEU A 325 -7.47 22.96 -19.70
C LEU A 325 -8.84 23.01 -19.03
N ASN A 326 -9.27 21.91 -18.43
CA ASN A 326 -10.64 21.74 -17.94
C ASN A 326 -10.76 21.91 -16.41
N PHE A 327 -9.66 22.18 -15.68
CA PHE A 327 -9.69 22.39 -14.23
C PHE A 327 -8.42 23.07 -13.68
N TRP A 328 -8.40 23.35 -12.36
CA TRP A 328 -7.21 23.82 -11.63
C TRP A 328 -6.04 22.85 -11.79
N GLN A 329 -4.87 23.39 -12.17
CA GLN A 329 -3.68 22.60 -12.41
C GLN A 329 -2.94 22.29 -11.10
N ARG A 330 -2.44 21.05 -10.99
CA ARG A 330 -1.60 20.64 -9.85
C ARG A 330 -0.20 21.24 -10.00
N SER A 331 0.14 22.18 -9.12
CA SER A 331 1.46 22.82 -9.06
C SER A 331 2.32 22.36 -7.87
N HIS A 332 1.81 21.45 -7.04
CA HIS A 332 2.50 21.00 -5.84
C HIS A 332 2.30 19.51 -5.52
N GLU A 333 3.18 19.03 -4.65
CA GLU A 333 3.01 17.84 -3.81
C GLU A 333 2.99 18.29 -2.34
N ALA A 334 2.38 17.50 -1.47
CA ALA A 334 2.33 17.76 -0.04
C ALA A 334 3.32 16.86 0.70
N ILE A 335 3.74 17.30 1.88
CA ILE A 335 4.56 16.51 2.80
C ILE A 335 3.96 16.67 4.20
N ILE A 336 3.61 15.55 4.86
CA ILE A 336 3.30 15.59 6.29
C ILE A 336 4.62 15.46 7.05
N CYS A 337 4.97 16.49 7.82
CA CYS A 337 6.07 16.48 8.78
C CYS A 337 5.52 16.04 10.13
N VAL A 338 6.06 14.97 10.70
CA VAL A 338 5.53 14.27 11.89
C VAL A 338 6.63 14.15 12.95
N TRP A 339 6.30 14.37 14.22
CA TRP A 339 7.24 14.22 15.33
C TRP A 339 6.56 13.76 16.63
N LYS A 340 7.34 13.15 17.53
CA LYS A 340 6.87 12.71 18.86
C LYS A 340 6.84 13.88 19.84
N ASN A 341 8.02 14.33 20.29
CA ASN A 341 8.16 15.30 21.37
C ASN A 341 8.67 16.65 20.85
N LYS A 342 9.84 17.11 21.30
CA LYS A 342 10.51 18.29 20.75
C LYS A 342 11.48 17.81 19.65
N PRO A 343 11.19 18.06 18.36
CA PRO A 343 12.05 17.59 17.29
C PRO A 343 13.35 18.41 17.24
N ILE A 344 14.40 17.80 16.72
CA ILE A 344 15.57 18.55 16.24
C ILE A 344 15.10 19.41 15.07
N PHE A 345 15.39 20.72 15.14
CA PHE A 345 15.09 21.65 14.04
C PHE A 345 16.24 22.63 13.80
N ASN A 346 17.06 22.36 12.80
CA ASN A 346 18.20 23.18 12.40
C ASN A 346 17.75 24.35 11.52
N ARG A 347 16.92 25.22 12.09
CA ARG A 347 16.28 26.36 11.43
C ARG A 347 17.25 27.20 10.59
N ASP A 348 18.46 27.42 11.10
CA ASP A 348 19.44 28.31 10.47
C ASP A 348 20.14 27.66 9.26
N SER A 349 20.19 26.32 9.19
CA SER A 349 20.76 25.55 8.06
C SER A 349 19.83 25.48 6.85
N ILE A 350 18.57 25.89 6.98
CA ILE A 350 17.56 25.79 5.90
C ILE A 350 16.87 27.13 5.59
N ARG A 351 17.49 28.24 5.98
CA ARG A 351 17.00 29.60 5.69
C ARG A 351 16.83 29.83 4.20
N GLU A 352 15.96 30.79 3.88
CA GLU A 352 15.62 31.14 2.50
C GLU A 352 16.12 32.53 2.15
N PRO A 353 16.55 32.78 0.91
CA PRO A 353 16.86 34.14 0.49
C PRO A 353 15.69 35.09 0.75
N TYR A 354 15.99 36.30 1.19
CA TYR A 354 14.99 37.36 1.20
C TYR A 354 14.62 37.74 -0.23
N THR A 355 13.41 38.26 -0.42
CA THR A 355 13.10 38.99 -1.65
C THR A 355 13.71 40.39 -1.57
N GLU A 356 14.14 40.93 -2.71
CA GLU A 356 14.68 42.29 -2.77
C GLU A 356 13.69 43.32 -2.22
N GLY A 357 12.41 43.20 -2.60
CA GLY A 357 11.34 44.06 -2.08
C GLY A 357 11.19 44.00 -0.56
N PHE A 358 11.41 42.83 0.06
CA PHE A 358 11.39 42.72 1.52
C PHE A 358 12.59 43.41 2.16
N LEU A 359 13.80 43.21 1.63
CA LEU A 359 15.00 43.90 2.15
C LEU A 359 14.83 45.41 2.06
N ASN A 360 14.44 45.91 0.89
CA ASN A 360 14.22 47.34 0.64
C ASN A 360 13.06 47.92 1.48
N GLY A 361 12.06 47.10 1.79
CA GLY A 361 10.84 47.52 2.49
C GLY A 361 10.82 47.31 4.01
N ALA A 362 11.73 46.52 4.57
CA ALA A 362 11.69 46.14 5.98
C ALA A 362 13.04 46.20 6.70
N ALA A 363 14.15 45.82 6.07
CA ALA A 363 15.43 45.75 6.75
C ALA A 363 15.92 47.13 7.17
N GLY A 364 16.23 47.30 8.46
CA GLY A 364 16.72 48.57 9.03
C GLY A 364 15.67 49.67 9.17
N LYS A 365 14.43 49.45 8.72
CA LYS A 365 13.33 50.43 8.87
C LYS A 365 12.68 50.31 10.24
N VAL A 366 12.49 51.45 10.90
CA VAL A 366 11.70 51.55 12.14
C VAL A 366 10.23 51.39 11.79
N ARG A 367 9.54 50.45 12.43
CA ARG A 367 8.08 50.31 12.32
C ARG A 367 7.44 50.60 13.66
N LYS A 368 6.51 51.56 13.66
CA LYS A 368 5.61 51.80 14.80
C LYS A 368 4.80 50.54 15.06
N GLY A 369 4.78 50.06 16.29
CA GLY A 369 4.02 48.88 16.66
C GLY A 369 2.53 49.17 16.50
N THR A 370 1.87 48.50 15.56
CA THR A 370 0.40 48.57 15.48
C THR A 370 -0.18 47.73 16.61
N ALA A 371 -0.98 48.34 17.49
CA ALA A 371 -1.76 47.60 18.47
C ALA A 371 -2.77 46.70 17.73
N GLY A 372 -2.72 45.38 17.95
CA GLY A 372 -3.54 44.43 17.22
C GLY A 372 -3.23 42.96 17.52
N ARG A 373 -3.78 42.05 16.71
CA ARG A 373 -3.84 40.58 16.94
C ARG A 373 -2.51 39.86 17.26
N PHE A 374 -1.36 40.50 17.03
CA PHE A 374 -0.02 39.91 17.21
C PHE A 374 0.96 40.79 18.02
N SER A 375 0.53 41.94 18.55
CA SER A 375 1.38 42.82 19.38
C SER A 375 0.53 43.61 20.38
N SER A 376 0.84 43.45 21.67
CA SER A 376 0.17 44.13 22.78
C SER A 376 0.88 45.40 23.23
N SER A 377 2.12 45.65 22.80
CA SER A 377 2.97 46.65 23.45
C SER A 377 3.19 47.95 22.66
N GLY A 378 2.69 48.07 21.43
CA GLY A 378 2.88 49.27 20.58
C GLY A 378 4.35 49.64 20.30
N LYS A 379 5.30 48.82 20.76
CA LYS A 379 6.73 49.10 20.73
C LYS A 379 7.22 49.20 19.30
N GLU A 380 8.02 50.24 19.05
CA GLU A 380 8.75 50.35 17.80
C GLU A 380 9.72 49.18 17.65
N THR A 381 9.77 48.61 16.46
CA THR A 381 10.66 47.50 16.14
C THR A 381 11.48 47.85 14.91
N ILE A 382 12.76 47.45 14.94
CA ILE A 382 13.64 47.50 13.78
C ILE A 382 13.90 46.06 13.36
N TYR A 383 13.55 45.74 12.11
CA TYR A 383 13.85 44.42 11.59
C TYR A 383 15.32 44.35 11.16
N LYS A 384 16.13 43.57 11.88
CA LYS A 384 17.50 43.25 11.48
C LYS A 384 17.51 41.98 10.62
N ALA A 385 17.78 42.15 9.33
CA ALA A 385 17.89 41.02 8.41
C ALA A 385 19.03 40.09 8.83
N HIS A 386 18.75 38.78 8.85
CA HIS A 386 19.75 37.78 9.20
C HIS A 386 20.64 37.49 8.00
N LYS A 387 21.97 37.41 8.19
CA LYS A 387 22.94 37.20 7.10
C LYS A 387 22.67 35.94 6.26
N GLY A 388 22.14 34.90 6.89
CA GLY A 388 21.77 33.64 6.23
C GLY A 388 20.40 33.63 5.55
N GLY A 389 19.66 34.75 5.54
CA GLY A 389 18.33 34.85 4.92
C GLY A 389 17.16 34.77 5.88
N ALA A 390 15.95 34.79 5.33
CA ALA A 390 14.68 34.63 6.02
C ALA A 390 14.54 33.26 6.68
N LEU A 391 13.66 33.17 7.68
CA LEU A 391 13.30 31.88 8.26
C LEU A 391 12.64 30.96 7.21
N PRO A 392 12.85 29.64 7.31
CA PRO A 392 12.22 28.67 6.41
C PRO A 392 10.69 28.76 6.52
N ARG A 393 10.02 28.56 5.37
CA ARG A 393 8.55 28.55 5.26
C ARG A 393 8.06 27.12 5.04
N ASP A 394 6.77 26.92 5.28
CA ASP A 394 6.08 25.65 5.01
C ASP A 394 5.78 25.42 3.53
N VAL A 395 5.93 26.43 2.67
CA VAL A 395 5.92 26.29 1.21
C VAL A 395 7.34 26.27 0.67
N ILE A 396 7.81 25.08 0.31
CA ILE A 396 9.14 24.81 -0.22
C ILE A 396 9.10 24.89 -1.75
N LYS A 397 9.87 25.82 -2.33
CA LYS A 397 9.93 26.04 -3.77
C LYS A 397 11.17 25.38 -4.37
N ILE A 398 10.99 24.23 -5.00
CA ILE A 398 12.07 23.46 -5.64
C ILE A 398 11.56 22.93 -6.99
N PRO A 399 12.34 23.02 -8.08
CA PRO A 399 11.94 22.47 -9.37
C PRO A 399 11.72 20.97 -9.28
N ALA A 400 10.68 20.47 -9.96
CA ALA A 400 10.54 19.05 -10.21
C ALA A 400 11.60 18.59 -11.22
N LEU A 401 11.90 17.29 -11.24
CA LEU A 401 12.76 16.66 -12.25
C LEU A 401 12.03 16.54 -13.61
N ALA A 402 11.44 17.62 -14.11
CA ALA A 402 10.80 17.74 -15.41
C ALA A 402 11.72 18.46 -16.41
N GLY A 403 11.60 18.13 -17.69
CA GLY A 403 12.42 18.75 -18.76
C GLY A 403 13.93 18.67 -18.49
N GLY A 404 14.62 19.80 -18.68
CA GLY A 404 16.07 19.91 -18.51
C GLY A 404 16.57 19.58 -17.10
N ALA A 405 15.79 19.86 -16.05
CA ALA A 405 16.15 19.48 -14.68
C ALA A 405 16.23 17.96 -14.52
N GLY A 406 15.31 17.23 -15.16
CA GLY A 406 15.35 15.76 -15.18
C GLY A 406 16.58 15.20 -15.90
N MET A 407 17.04 15.87 -16.97
CA MET A 407 18.24 15.45 -17.71
C MET A 407 19.56 15.62 -16.94
N ASN A 408 19.56 16.32 -15.81
CA ASN A 408 20.74 16.54 -14.99
C ASN A 408 20.85 15.57 -13.81
N GLU A 409 19.74 14.97 -13.38
CA GLU A 409 19.69 14.24 -12.10
C GLU A 409 19.04 12.85 -12.17
N ARG A 410 18.19 12.56 -13.17
CA ARG A 410 17.52 11.26 -13.27
C ARG A 410 18.46 10.16 -13.76
N TRP A 411 18.79 9.23 -12.87
CA TRP A 411 19.53 8.02 -13.21
C TRP A 411 18.60 6.99 -13.87
N PHE A 412 19.17 6.16 -14.74
CA PHE A 412 18.42 5.13 -15.45
C PHE A 412 19.27 3.89 -15.69
N ILE A 413 18.60 2.77 -15.95
CA ILE A 413 19.25 1.52 -16.35
C ILE A 413 18.95 1.22 -17.81
N CYS A 414 19.98 0.88 -18.55
CA CYS A 414 19.87 0.38 -19.91
C CYS A 414 19.72 -1.15 -19.86
N LYS A 415 18.56 -1.69 -20.23
CA LYS A 415 18.35 -3.15 -20.31
C LYS A 415 19.14 -3.80 -21.44
N THR A 416 19.43 -3.06 -22.51
CA THR A 416 20.26 -3.56 -23.62
C THR A 416 21.72 -3.75 -23.21
N CYS A 417 22.27 -2.82 -22.43
CA CYS A 417 23.66 -2.90 -21.93
C CYS A 417 23.76 -3.58 -20.56
N ASN A 418 22.64 -3.77 -19.88
CA ASN A 418 22.52 -4.24 -18.49
C ASN A 418 23.31 -3.38 -17.46
N GLU A 419 23.42 -2.07 -17.72
CA GLU A 419 24.24 -1.13 -16.95
C GLU A 419 23.44 0.11 -16.54
N VAL A 420 23.84 0.72 -15.42
CA VAL A 420 23.27 1.96 -14.89
C VAL A 420 24.11 3.14 -15.34
N TYR A 421 23.45 4.21 -15.81
CA TYR A 421 24.11 5.36 -16.40
C TYR A 421 23.66 6.68 -15.80
N GLU A 422 24.58 7.64 -15.88
CA GLU A 422 24.32 9.01 -15.48
C GLU A 422 23.37 9.73 -16.45
N PRO A 423 22.63 10.74 -15.97
CA PRO A 423 21.73 11.56 -16.79
C PRO A 423 22.34 12.07 -18.10
N ARG A 424 23.62 12.48 -18.07
CA ARG A 424 24.37 13.05 -19.20
C ARG A 424 24.67 12.04 -20.31
N GLU A 425 24.66 10.75 -20.00
CA GLU A 425 24.99 9.69 -20.93
C GLU A 425 23.78 9.19 -21.72
N LEU A 426 22.58 9.72 -21.46
CA LEU A 426 21.34 9.30 -22.09
C LEU A 426 21.40 9.32 -23.63
N LYS A 427 22.13 10.28 -24.20
CA LYS A 427 22.33 10.41 -25.65
C LYS A 427 23.02 9.19 -26.27
N LYS A 428 23.88 8.49 -25.52
CA LYS A 428 24.57 7.27 -25.99
C LYS A 428 23.61 6.06 -26.05
N HIS A 429 22.44 6.14 -25.43
CA HIS A 429 21.48 5.03 -25.27
C HIS A 429 20.14 5.27 -25.97
N ILE A 430 20.05 6.23 -26.89
CA ILE A 430 18.77 6.61 -27.56
C ILE A 430 18.09 5.41 -28.24
N LYS A 431 18.85 4.46 -28.78
CA LYS A 431 18.33 3.25 -29.46
C LYS A 431 18.15 2.04 -28.52
N HIS A 432 18.44 2.19 -27.23
CA HIS A 432 18.41 1.08 -26.27
C HIS A 432 17.11 1.06 -25.47
N LYS A 433 16.80 -0.11 -24.87
CA LYS A 433 15.67 -0.25 -23.96
C LYS A 433 16.07 0.32 -22.58
N ILE A 434 15.55 1.50 -22.24
CA ILE A 434 15.86 2.20 -20.98
C ILE A 434 14.70 2.06 -20.01
N ILE A 435 14.98 1.71 -18.75
CA ILE A 435 14.03 1.82 -17.65
C ILE A 435 14.33 3.09 -16.87
N LYS A 436 13.31 3.94 -16.76
CA LYS A 436 13.33 5.16 -15.96
C LYS A 436 12.37 4.99 -14.79
N HIS A 437 12.81 5.37 -13.59
CA HIS A 437 11.87 5.49 -12.48
C HIS A 437 10.90 6.65 -12.76
N PRO A 438 9.58 6.45 -12.58
CA PRO A 438 8.60 7.44 -13.00
C PRO A 438 8.69 8.73 -12.17
N THR A 439 9.04 8.62 -10.88
CA THR A 439 8.86 9.68 -9.87
C THR A 439 10.07 9.93 -8.97
N GLN A 440 11.30 9.84 -9.50
CA GLN A 440 12.49 10.22 -8.70
C GLN A 440 12.33 11.64 -8.11
N LYS A 441 12.57 11.79 -6.81
CA LYS A 441 12.51 13.08 -6.12
C LYS A 441 13.79 13.90 -6.33
N PRO A 442 13.69 15.23 -6.50
CA PRO A 442 14.87 16.09 -6.61
C PRO A 442 15.74 16.04 -5.35
N LEU A 443 17.04 15.94 -5.52
CA LEU A 443 17.98 15.79 -4.42
C LEU A 443 17.95 16.97 -3.45
N ASN A 444 17.67 18.18 -3.96
CA ASN A 444 17.57 19.38 -3.14
C ASN A 444 16.40 19.37 -2.15
N ILE A 445 15.26 18.71 -2.46
CA ILE A 445 14.18 18.62 -1.47
C ILE A 445 14.60 17.68 -0.34
N SER A 446 15.14 16.51 -0.67
CA SER A 446 15.60 15.52 0.31
C SER A 446 16.72 16.08 1.18
N ARG A 447 17.69 16.82 0.61
CA ARG A 447 18.72 17.56 1.37
C ARG A 447 18.11 18.55 2.35
N LYS A 448 17.15 19.37 1.91
CA LYS A 448 16.52 20.39 2.77
C LYS A 448 15.78 19.74 3.94
N LEU A 449 15.07 18.64 3.70
CA LEU A 449 14.39 17.89 4.77
C LEU A 449 15.38 17.29 5.77
N ILE A 450 16.45 16.63 5.30
CA ILE A 450 17.47 16.03 6.17
C ILE A 450 18.21 17.11 6.97
N LEU A 451 18.70 18.16 6.31
CA LEU A 451 19.37 19.29 6.98
C LEU A 451 18.50 19.89 8.09
N SER A 452 17.19 19.97 7.87
CA SER A 452 16.27 20.55 8.86
C SER A 452 16.18 19.74 10.16
N ALA A 453 16.41 18.42 10.12
CA ALA A 453 16.12 17.51 11.23
C ALA A 453 17.31 16.67 11.70
N MET A 454 18.45 16.71 11.01
CA MET A 454 19.60 15.86 11.34
C MET A 454 20.27 16.26 12.66
N PRO A 455 20.71 15.30 13.48
CA PRO A 455 21.59 15.61 14.59
C PRO A 455 22.96 16.08 14.08
N LYS A 456 23.77 16.66 14.97
CA LYS A 456 25.11 17.16 14.62
C LYS A 456 26.05 16.06 14.15
N GLU A 457 25.97 14.88 14.77
CA GLU A 457 26.83 13.74 14.48
C GLU A 457 26.04 12.43 14.57
N GLY A 458 26.42 11.46 13.73
CA GLY A 458 25.95 10.07 13.85
C GLY A 458 24.46 9.85 13.61
N GLY A 459 23.76 10.71 12.87
CA GLY A 459 22.33 10.53 12.60
C GLY A 459 22.04 9.42 11.60
N VAL A 460 20.85 8.84 11.76
CA VAL A 460 20.35 7.74 10.93
C VAL A 460 19.08 8.17 10.20
N VAL A 461 19.14 8.16 8.87
CA VAL A 461 18.02 8.42 7.94
C VAL A 461 17.43 7.10 7.46
N LEU A 462 16.18 6.82 7.77
CA LEU A 462 15.46 5.66 7.28
C LEU A 462 14.58 6.03 6.07
N VAL A 463 14.64 5.23 5.01
CA VAL A 463 13.90 5.44 3.76
C VAL A 463 13.11 4.17 3.45
N PRO A 464 11.83 4.06 3.87
CA PRO A 464 11.05 2.84 3.69
C PRO A 464 10.74 2.49 2.23
N PHE A 465 10.80 3.48 1.32
CA PHE A 465 10.50 3.33 -0.11
C PHE A 465 11.60 4.04 -0.91
N VAL A 466 12.70 3.34 -1.19
CA VAL A 466 13.93 3.96 -1.73
C VAL A 466 13.77 4.43 -3.17
N GLY A 467 13.09 3.67 -4.02
CA GLY A 467 13.08 3.90 -5.46
C GLY A 467 14.51 3.97 -6.00
N THR A 468 14.85 5.07 -6.70
CA THR A 468 16.21 5.29 -7.22
C THR A 468 17.19 5.92 -6.23
N GLY A 469 16.79 6.13 -4.98
CA GLY A 469 17.70 6.40 -3.86
C GLY A 469 18.07 7.85 -3.58
N SER A 470 17.33 8.85 -4.10
CA SER A 470 17.61 10.28 -3.86
C SER A 470 17.80 10.62 -2.38
N GLU A 471 16.96 10.09 -1.50
CA GLU A 471 16.99 10.33 -0.06
C GLU A 471 18.23 9.73 0.60
N CYS A 472 18.61 8.51 0.20
CA CYS A 472 19.83 7.84 0.67
C CYS A 472 21.08 8.59 0.20
N VAL A 473 21.07 9.08 -1.04
CA VAL A 473 22.14 9.90 -1.62
C VAL A 473 22.28 11.21 -0.84
N ALA A 474 21.17 11.91 -0.56
CA ALA A 474 21.18 13.13 0.25
C ALA A 474 21.74 12.88 1.66
N ALA A 475 21.35 11.77 2.30
CA ALA A 475 21.88 11.39 3.60
C ALA A 475 23.41 11.22 3.55
N LYS A 476 23.92 10.46 2.55
CA LYS A 476 25.36 10.24 2.35
C LYS A 476 26.11 11.57 2.12
N GLU A 477 25.59 12.45 1.29
CA GLU A 477 26.22 13.76 1.03
C GLU A 477 26.34 14.60 2.29
N LEU A 478 25.32 14.57 3.15
CA LEU A 478 25.25 15.28 4.42
C LEU A 478 25.98 14.56 5.57
N GLY A 479 26.62 13.43 5.30
CA GLY A 479 27.40 12.67 6.29
C GLY A 479 26.54 11.93 7.30
N GLN A 480 25.25 11.73 7.00
CA GLN A 480 24.34 10.93 7.81
C GLN A 480 24.36 9.48 7.32
N SER A 481 24.21 8.54 8.25
CA SER A 481 24.00 7.14 7.87
C SER A 481 22.59 6.95 7.32
N TYR A 482 22.40 5.99 6.41
CA TYR A 482 21.06 5.67 5.89
C TYR A 482 20.71 4.19 6.00
N ILE A 483 19.43 3.89 6.03
CA ILE A 483 18.88 2.53 5.88
C ILE A 483 17.72 2.64 4.88
N GLY A 484 17.71 1.80 3.86
CA GLY A 484 16.68 1.85 2.82
C GLY A 484 16.03 0.49 2.58
N PHE A 485 14.73 0.48 2.24
CA PHE A 485 14.01 -0.72 1.78
C PHE A 485 13.46 -0.50 0.36
N GLU A 486 13.59 -1.52 -0.48
CA GLU A 486 13.10 -1.49 -1.86
C GLU A 486 12.73 -2.91 -2.30
N VAL A 487 11.59 -3.06 -2.97
CA VAL A 487 11.11 -4.35 -3.47
C VAL A 487 11.61 -4.64 -4.88
N ASN A 488 11.94 -3.60 -5.65
CA ASN A 488 12.39 -3.72 -7.03
C ASN A 488 13.92 -3.80 -7.11
N PRO A 489 14.51 -4.96 -7.42
CA PRO A 489 15.97 -5.11 -7.49
C PRO A 489 16.61 -4.25 -8.60
N THR A 490 15.84 -3.84 -9.62
CA THR A 490 16.33 -2.94 -10.66
C THR A 490 16.56 -1.53 -10.11
N TYR A 491 15.67 -1.05 -9.23
CA TYR A 491 15.81 0.27 -8.60
C TYR A 491 16.95 0.29 -7.59
N ILE A 492 17.18 -0.81 -6.85
CA ILE A 492 18.35 -0.97 -5.98
C ILE A 492 19.65 -0.84 -6.77
N LYS A 493 19.75 -1.45 -7.95
CA LYS A 493 20.94 -1.30 -8.81
C LYS A 493 21.19 0.17 -9.18
N ILE A 494 20.13 0.91 -9.53
CA ILE A 494 20.24 2.33 -9.85
C ILE A 494 20.70 3.13 -8.62
N ALA A 495 20.05 2.91 -7.48
CA ALA A 495 20.36 3.60 -6.22
C ALA A 495 21.79 3.35 -5.76
N ASN A 496 22.27 2.10 -5.80
CA ASN A 496 23.65 1.77 -5.43
C ASN A 496 24.67 2.45 -6.33
N LYS A 497 24.45 2.48 -7.65
CA LYS A 497 25.35 3.18 -8.58
C LYS A 497 25.38 4.69 -8.32
N TYR A 498 24.21 5.27 -8.01
CA TYR A 498 24.13 6.69 -7.65
C TYR A 498 24.89 6.96 -6.34
N LEU A 499 24.72 6.10 -5.34
CA LEU A 499 25.43 6.16 -4.07
C LEU A 499 26.95 6.01 -4.25
N GLU A 500 27.43 5.08 -5.06
CA GLU A 500 28.86 4.87 -5.35
C GLU A 500 29.52 6.14 -5.91
N ASN A 501 28.84 6.81 -6.84
CA ASN A 501 29.34 8.04 -7.48
C ASN A 501 29.18 9.30 -6.63
N THR A 502 28.45 9.20 -5.52
CA THR A 502 28.22 10.33 -4.61
C THR A 502 29.31 10.41 -3.55
N LYS A 503 29.95 11.58 -3.42
CA LYS A 503 30.92 11.88 -2.36
C LYS A 503 30.26 12.64 -1.22
N HIS A 504 30.76 12.46 0.00
CA HIS A 504 30.39 13.30 1.13
C HIS A 504 30.78 14.77 0.83
N SER A 505 29.89 15.72 1.11
CA SER A 505 30.09 17.14 0.85
C SER A 505 29.79 17.96 2.12
N PRO A 506 30.82 18.23 2.94
CA PRO A 506 30.64 18.98 4.19
C PRO A 506 30.30 20.47 3.97
N LYS A 507 30.43 20.98 2.73
CA LYS A 507 30.16 22.39 2.36
C LYS A 507 28.67 22.70 2.17
N LEU A 508 27.77 21.74 2.36
CA LEU A 508 26.31 21.94 2.28
C LEU A 508 25.67 22.36 3.61
N LEU A 509 26.47 22.45 4.70
CA LEU A 509 26.04 22.84 6.05
C LEU A 509 26.03 24.35 6.28
#